data_AF-A0A2V6GFM2-F1
#
_entry.id   AF-A0A2V6GFM2-F1
#
_cell.length_a   1.000
_cell.length_b   1.000
_cell.length_c   1.000
_cell.angle_alpha   90.00
_cell.angle_beta   90.00
_cell.angle_gamma   90.00
#
_symmetry.space_group_name_H-M   'P 1'
#
loop_
_entity.id
_entity.type
_entity.pdbx_description
1 polymer ?
#
loop_
_entity_poly.entity_id
_entity_poly.type
_entity_poly.pdbx_seq_one_letter_code
_entity_poly.pdbx_strand_id
1 'polypeptide(L)'
;MGVILHRYQRETPETWRPEGSRIYFAASLLHILAAFGIACLFTLVVRFKVGIFAVGLQGSFYFAICIWGALALPILLESAIFVRLHRFVVVGRLLDWLTTSVLACIIIWWWLGR
;
A
#
# COMPACT_ATOMS: atom_id res chain seq x y z
N MET A 1 -4.02 -15.58 10.10
CA MET A 1 -5.14 -14.63 10.24
C MET A 1 -6.53 -15.28 10.22
N GLY A 2 -6.79 -16.35 9.45
CA GLY A 2 -8.15 -16.90 9.26
C GLY A 2 -8.89 -17.38 10.52
N VAL A 3 -8.21 -18.09 11.44
CA VAL A 3 -8.90 -18.77 12.57
C VAL A 3 -9.56 -17.82 13.57
N ILE A 4 -8.97 -16.65 13.81
CA ILE A 4 -9.48 -15.67 14.80
C ILE A 4 -10.69 -14.90 14.24
N LEU A 5 -10.70 -14.67 12.93
CA LEU A 5 -11.75 -13.88 12.27
C LEU A 5 -12.95 -14.72 11.85
N HIS A 6 -12.84 -16.05 11.77
CA HIS A 6 -13.94 -16.94 11.38
C HIS A 6 -15.22 -16.78 12.21
N ARG A 7 -15.09 -16.49 13.52
CA ARG A 7 -16.27 -16.24 14.37
C ARG A 7 -17.02 -14.98 13.92
N TYR A 8 -16.31 -13.86 13.81
CA TYR A 8 -16.89 -12.57 13.41
C TYR A 8 -17.34 -12.56 11.94
N GLN A 9 -16.66 -13.30 11.07
CA GLN A 9 -17.05 -13.51 9.68
C GLN A 9 -18.37 -14.26 9.55
N ARG A 10 -18.61 -15.24 10.45
CA ARG A 10 -19.87 -16.00 10.50
C ARG A 10 -21.03 -15.16 11.05
N GLU A 11 -20.74 -14.20 11.92
CA GLU A 11 -21.72 -13.30 12.53
C GLU A 11 -22.13 -12.15 11.58
N THR A 12 -21.31 -11.78 10.58
CA THR A 12 -21.59 -10.68 9.63
C THR A 12 -21.37 -11.06 8.14
N PRO A 13 -22.10 -12.06 7.61
CA PRO A 13 -21.87 -12.62 6.28
C PRO A 13 -22.05 -11.62 5.13
N GLU A 14 -22.83 -10.56 5.32
CA GLU A 14 -22.99 -9.44 4.37
C GLU A 14 -21.71 -8.61 4.19
N THR A 15 -20.81 -8.60 5.17
CA THR A 15 -19.59 -7.79 5.15
C THR A 15 -18.41 -8.51 4.49
N TRP A 16 -18.36 -9.84 4.57
CA TRP A 16 -17.21 -10.63 4.14
C TRP A 16 -17.43 -11.30 2.78
N ARG A 17 -16.36 -11.46 2.00
CA ARG A 17 -16.40 -12.27 0.78
C ARG A 17 -16.28 -13.75 1.13
N PRO A 18 -16.94 -14.65 0.38
CA PRO A 18 -16.84 -16.08 0.62
C PRO A 18 -15.39 -16.52 0.48
N GLU A 19 -14.90 -17.27 1.46
CA GLU A 19 -13.51 -17.71 1.46
C GLU A 19 -13.26 -18.78 0.39
N GLY A 20 -12.07 -18.75 -0.18
CA GLY A 20 -11.60 -19.74 -1.14
C GLY A 20 -10.10 -19.68 -1.34
N SER A 21 -9.50 -20.77 -1.80
CA SER A 21 -8.06 -20.88 -2.06
C SER A 21 -7.54 -19.75 -2.96
N ARG A 22 -8.36 -19.28 -3.91
CA ARG A 22 -8.03 -18.16 -4.81
C ARG A 22 -7.81 -16.84 -4.08
N ILE A 23 -8.60 -16.56 -3.04
CA ILE A 23 -8.50 -15.33 -2.24
C ILE A 23 -7.19 -15.32 -1.43
N TYR A 24 -6.88 -16.44 -0.79
CA TYR A 24 -5.63 -16.60 -0.04
C TYR A 24 -4.40 -16.55 -0.94
N PHE A 25 -4.48 -17.15 -2.15
CA PHE A 25 -3.42 -17.05 -3.15
C PHE A 25 -3.21 -15.60 -3.61
N ALA A 26 -4.28 -14.87 -3.92
CA ALA A 26 -4.20 -13.47 -4.33
C ALA A 26 -3.63 -12.56 -3.22
N ALA A 27 -4.05 -12.77 -1.97
CA ALA A 27 -3.49 -12.07 -0.82
C ALA A 27 -1.99 -12.37 -0.64
N SER A 28 -1.59 -13.64 -0.74
CA SER A 28 -0.19 -14.05 -0.65
C SER A 28 0.65 -13.43 -1.77
N LEU A 29 0.13 -13.35 -2.99
CA LEU A 29 0.80 -12.70 -4.10
C LEU A 29 0.98 -11.19 -3.86
N LEU A 30 -0.04 -10.50 -3.31
CA LEU A 30 0.09 -9.10 -2.91
C LEU A 30 1.18 -8.90 -1.85
N HIS A 31 1.29 -9.80 -0.87
CA HIS A 31 2.37 -9.75 0.13
C HIS A 31 3.75 -9.91 -0.52
N ILE A 32 3.91 -10.85 -1.45
CA ILE A 32 5.18 -11.06 -2.16
C ILE A 32 5.54 -9.81 -2.97
N LEU A 33 4.58 -9.23 -3.69
CA LEU A 33 4.79 -8.00 -4.46
C LEU A 33 5.13 -6.81 -3.56
N ALA A 34 4.46 -6.67 -2.42
CA ALA A 34 4.76 -5.64 -1.43
C ALA A 34 6.18 -5.81 -0.88
N ALA A 35 6.54 -7.03 -0.46
CA ALA A 35 7.87 -7.33 0.04
C ALA A 35 8.96 -7.01 -0.98
N PHE A 36 8.74 -7.37 -2.25
CA PHE A 36 9.66 -7.04 -3.34
C PHE A 36 9.76 -5.51 -3.55
N GLY A 37 8.64 -4.80 -3.56
CA GLY A 37 8.60 -3.34 -3.69
C GLY A 37 9.34 -2.62 -2.57
N ILE A 38 9.12 -3.04 -1.31
CA ILE A 38 9.80 -2.50 -0.14
C ILE A 38 11.31 -2.79 -0.22
N ALA A 39 11.70 -4.02 -0.54
CA ALA A 39 13.11 -4.40 -0.67
C ALA A 39 13.82 -3.60 -1.77
N CYS A 40 13.16 -3.42 -2.91
CA CYS A 40 13.66 -2.61 -4.01
C CYS A 40 13.86 -1.15 -3.58
N LEU A 41 12.83 -0.53 -2.98
CA LEU A 41 12.92 0.85 -2.50
C LEU A 41 14.01 1.04 -1.45
N PHE A 42 14.06 0.15 -0.46
CA PHE A 42 15.10 0.19 0.57
C PHE A 42 16.50 0.11 -0.06
N THR A 43 16.69 -0.80 -1.01
CA THR A 43 17.99 -0.97 -1.67
C THR A 43 18.35 0.25 -2.52
N LEU A 44 17.41 0.81 -3.28
CA LEU A 44 17.64 2.01 -4.10
C LEU A 44 17.99 3.23 -3.25
N VAL A 45 17.30 3.43 -2.13
CA VAL A 45 17.51 4.59 -1.25
C VAL A 45 18.76 4.42 -0.38
N VAL A 46 18.89 3.31 0.33
CA VAL A 46 19.92 3.13 1.36
C VAL A 46 21.24 2.63 0.79
N ARG A 47 21.20 1.71 -0.20
CA ARG A 47 22.41 1.07 -0.73
C ARG A 47 22.95 1.80 -1.95
N PHE A 48 22.11 2.01 -2.95
CA PHE A 48 22.54 2.64 -4.21
C PHE A 48 22.51 4.17 -4.18
N LYS A 49 21.83 4.77 -3.18
CA LYS A 49 21.67 6.23 -3.04
C LYS A 49 21.23 6.88 -4.36
N VAL A 50 20.24 6.27 -5.01
CA VAL A 50 19.79 6.70 -6.34
C VAL A 50 19.29 8.15 -6.26
N GLY A 51 20.02 9.04 -6.92
CA GLY A 51 19.78 10.49 -6.87
C GLY A 51 18.41 10.91 -7.39
N ILE A 52 17.71 10.06 -8.15
CA ILE A 52 16.38 10.33 -8.70
C ILE A 52 15.39 10.74 -7.60
N PHE A 53 15.49 10.15 -6.40
CA PHE A 53 14.63 10.49 -5.27
C PHE A 53 15.10 11.72 -4.48
N ALA A 54 16.38 12.09 -4.61
CA ALA A 54 16.99 13.20 -3.88
C ALA A 54 16.88 14.56 -4.61
N VAL A 55 16.52 14.54 -5.90
CA VAL A 55 16.46 15.77 -6.72
C VAL A 55 15.14 16.52 -6.50
N GLY A 56 15.18 17.49 -5.59
CA GLY A 56 14.14 18.51 -5.43
C GLY A 56 12.72 17.97 -5.23
N LEU A 57 11.74 18.77 -5.66
CA LEU A 57 10.32 18.44 -5.52
C LEU A 57 9.92 17.24 -6.39
N GLN A 58 10.50 17.10 -7.58
CA GLN A 58 10.19 16.03 -8.52
C GLN A 58 10.63 14.66 -7.98
N GLY A 59 11.83 14.56 -7.41
CA GLY A 59 12.32 13.33 -6.79
C GLY A 59 11.49 12.91 -5.57
N SER A 60 11.07 13.89 -4.77
CA SER A 60 10.17 13.69 -3.64
C SER A 60 8.81 13.15 -4.08
N PHE A 61 8.28 13.64 -5.21
CA PHE A 61 7.03 13.14 -5.79
C PHE A 61 7.16 11.71 -6.34
N TYR A 62 8.25 11.37 -7.01
CA TYR A 62 8.50 10.00 -7.45
C TYR A 62 8.61 9.02 -6.28
N PHE A 63 9.32 9.43 -5.23
CA PHE A 63 9.43 8.62 -4.02
C PHE A 63 8.04 8.39 -3.38
N ALA A 64 7.20 9.43 -3.31
CA ALA A 64 5.83 9.33 -2.80
C ALA A 64 4.99 8.28 -3.54
N ILE A 65 5.07 8.26 -4.88
CA ILE A 65 4.36 7.28 -5.69
C ILE A 65 4.90 5.86 -5.42
N CYS A 66 6.22 5.70 -5.37
CA CYS A 66 6.79 4.38 -5.16
C CYS A 66 6.47 3.83 -3.77
N ILE A 67 6.59 4.63 -2.70
CA ILE A 67 6.29 4.16 -1.34
C ILE A 67 4.79 3.85 -1.16
N TRP A 68 3.92 4.68 -1.75
CA TRP A 68 2.49 4.41 -1.81
C TRP A 68 2.20 3.07 -2.50
N GLY A 69 2.81 2.83 -3.66
CA GLY A 69 2.63 1.60 -4.43
C GLY A 69 3.17 0.36 -3.72
N ALA A 70 4.27 0.50 -2.99
CA ALA A 70 4.90 -0.61 -2.28
C ALA A 70 4.20 -0.97 -0.96
N LEU A 71 3.53 0.00 -0.31
CA LEU A 71 2.91 -0.19 1.01
C LEU A 71 1.39 -0.06 0.99
N ALA A 72 0.88 1.13 0.70
CA ALA A 72 -0.53 1.44 0.86
C ALA A 72 -1.40 0.65 -0.14
N LEU A 73 -0.96 0.54 -1.39
CA LEU A 73 -1.67 -0.17 -2.45
C LEU A 73 -1.92 -1.66 -2.13
N PRO A 74 -0.90 -2.49 -1.82
CA PRO A 74 -1.13 -3.90 -1.51
C PRO A 74 -1.97 -4.11 -0.25
N ILE A 75 -1.77 -3.31 0.80
CA ILE A 75 -2.54 -3.41 2.05
C ILE A 75 -4.03 -3.13 1.81
N LEU A 76 -4.34 -2.06 1.06
CA LEU A 76 -5.72 -1.68 0.77
C LEU A 76 -6.40 -2.67 -0.18
N LEU A 77 -5.68 -3.17 -1.19
CA LEU A 77 -6.20 -4.19 -2.09
C LEU A 77 -6.46 -5.51 -1.37
N GLU A 78 -5.57 -5.92 -0.46
CA GLU A 78 -5.79 -7.10 0.38
C GLU A 78 -7.07 -6.95 1.20
N SER A 79 -7.28 -5.80 1.83
CA SER A 79 -8.52 -5.54 2.58
C SER A 79 -9.78 -5.67 1.70
N ALA A 80 -9.70 -5.22 0.43
CA ALA A 80 -10.78 -5.31 -0.54
C ALA A 80 -10.98 -6.72 -1.13
N ILE A 81 -10.01 -7.62 -0.97
CA ILE A 81 -10.13 -9.04 -1.34
C ILE A 81 -10.98 -9.78 -0.30
N PHE A 82 -10.78 -9.50 0.99
CA PHE A 82 -11.50 -10.19 2.08
C PHE A 82 -12.83 -9.53 2.42
N VAL A 83 -12.90 -8.20 2.38
CA VAL A 83 -14.09 -7.42 2.76
C VAL A 83 -14.86 -6.98 1.51
N ARG A 84 -16.19 -7.04 1.56
CA ARG A 84 -17.09 -6.51 0.52
C ARG A 84 -17.15 -4.98 0.56
N LEU A 85 -16.03 -4.33 0.28
CA LEU A 85 -15.97 -2.87 0.13
C LEU A 85 -16.53 -2.44 -1.23
N HIS A 86 -17.26 -1.32 -1.22
CA HIS A 86 -17.68 -0.66 -2.46
C HIS A 86 -16.46 -0.17 -3.24
N ARG A 87 -16.46 -0.32 -4.57
CA ARG A 87 -15.30 -0.01 -5.43
C ARG A 87 -14.81 1.43 -5.26
N PHE A 88 -15.72 2.39 -5.17
CA PHE A 88 -15.36 3.80 -4.95
C PHE A 88 -14.77 4.07 -3.56
N VAL A 89 -15.10 3.26 -2.54
CA VAL A 89 -14.47 3.39 -1.21
C VAL A 89 -13.02 2.95 -1.29
N VAL A 90 -12.74 1.85 -2.00
CA VAL A 90 -11.37 1.37 -2.22
C VAL A 90 -10.56 2.41 -3.01
N VAL A 91 -11.11 2.94 -4.11
CA VAL A 91 -10.46 4.00 -4.90
C VAL A 91 -10.24 5.27 -4.07
N GLY A 92 -11.25 5.70 -3.30
CA GLY A 92 -11.14 6.86 -2.42
C GLY A 92 -10.02 6.69 -1.39
N ARG A 93 -9.93 5.51 -0.75
CA ARG A 93 -8.84 5.20 0.19
C ARG A 93 -7.47 5.14 -0.49
N LEU A 94 -7.39 4.60 -1.70
CA LEU A 94 -6.14 4.58 -2.46
C LEU A 94 -5.65 6.00 -2.78
N LEU A 95 -6.57 6.88 -3.20
CA LEU A 95 -6.26 8.29 -3.47
C LEU A 95 -5.90 9.07 -2.20
N ASP A 96 -6.61 8.84 -1.09
CA ASP A 96 -6.34 9.43 0.22
C ASP A 96 -4.94 9.10 0.73
N TRP A 97 -4.52 7.83 0.59
CA TRP A 97 -3.17 7.43 0.95
C TRP A 97 -2.11 7.93 -0.03
N LEU A 98 -2.46 8.12 -1.31
CA LEU A 98 -1.56 8.73 -2.29
C LEU A 98 -1.32 10.20 -1.96
N THR A 99 -2.37 10.97 -1.70
CA THR A 99 -2.26 12.39 -1.32
C THR A 99 -1.50 12.54 0.00
N THR A 100 -1.73 11.65 0.97
CA THR A 100 -0.95 11.62 2.23
C THR A 100 0.53 11.37 1.99
N SER A 101 0.87 10.42 1.12
CA SER A 101 2.28 10.10 0.77
C SER A 101 2.96 11.26 0.05
N VAL A 102 2.24 11.91 -0.87
CA VAL A 102 2.72 13.11 -1.57
C VAL A 102 2.94 14.26 -0.60
N LEU A 103 1.98 14.53 0.28
CA LEU A 103 2.07 15.58 1.29
C LEU A 103 3.27 15.37 2.23
N ALA A 104 3.46 14.14 2.71
CA ALA A 104 4.61 13.80 3.56
C ALA A 104 5.95 14.08 2.85
N CYS A 105 6.07 13.72 1.58
CA CYS A 105 7.30 13.97 0.82
C CYS A 105 7.53 15.46 0.52
N ILE A 106 6.46 16.23 0.28
CA ILE A 106 6.54 17.69 0.13
C ILE A 106 7.01 18.35 1.43
N ILE A 107 6.48 17.91 2.58
CA ILE A 107 6.90 18.40 3.89
C ILE A 107 8.39 18.13 4.12
N ILE A 108 8.86 16.92 3.84
CA ILE A 108 10.28 16.55 3.96
C ILE A 108 11.15 17.40 3.04
N TRP A 109 10.75 17.57 1.78
CA TRP A 109 11.46 18.44 0.84
C TRP A 109 11.56 19.87 1.36
N TRP A 110 10.48 20.42 1.93
CA TRP A 110 10.49 21.76 2.50
C TRP A 110 11.40 21.88 3.74
N TRP A 111 11.46 20.84 4.57
CA TRP A 111 12.33 20.79 5.75
C TRP A 111 13.81 20.68 5.39
N LEU A 112 14.16 19.89 4.37
CA LEU A 112 15.54 19.63 3.93
C LEU A 112 16.04 20.58 2.85
N GLY A 113 15.13 21.33 2.20
CA GLY A 113 15.43 22.35 1.19
C GLY A 113 15.77 23.72 1.79
N ARG A 114 15.89 23.82 3.12
CA ARG A 114 16.58 24.88 3.85
C ARG A 114 17.98 24.40 4.22
#